data_AF-A0A9W5AXU6-F1
#
_entry.id   AF-A0A9W5AXU6-F1
#
_cell.length_a   1.000
_cell.length_b   1.000
_cell.length_c   1.000
_cell.angle_alpha   90.00
_cell.angle_beta   90.00
_cell.angle_gamma   90.00
#
_symmetry.space_group_name_H-M   'P 1'
#
loop_
_entity.id
_entity.type
_entity.pdbx_description
1 polymer ?
#
loop_
_entity_poly.entity_id
_entity_poly.type
_entity_poly.pdbx_seq_one_letter_code
_entity_poly.pdbx_strand_id
1 'polypeptide(L)'
;MTDMSRTSASFQRFISDAPDHKAAWFQAVQALGAASTLDVKTQSPIYIGILAALRLESGIGFHVMEAKSHGASRDDIISAVLTGLPAAGNGVISALGPALDAFDGA
;
A
#
# COMPACT_ATOMS: atom_id res chain seq x y z
N MET A 1 -13.63 -10.53 0.68
CA MET A 1 -12.99 -9.97 -0.53
C MET A 1 -12.36 -8.65 -0.13
N THR A 2 -11.14 -8.39 -0.55
CA THR A 2 -10.48 -7.10 -0.33
C THR A 2 -11.27 -6.02 -1.05
N ASP A 3 -11.66 -4.96 -0.34
CA ASP A 3 -12.42 -3.86 -0.91
C ASP A 3 -11.53 -3.06 -1.87
N MET A 4 -11.77 -3.21 -3.17
CA MET A 4 -11.01 -2.55 -4.24
C MET A 4 -11.47 -1.10 -4.49
N SER A 5 -12.55 -0.64 -3.82
CA SER A 5 -13.10 0.71 -4.02
C SER A 5 -12.12 1.83 -3.69
N ARG A 6 -11.11 1.53 -2.86
CA ARG A 6 -10.07 2.47 -2.41
C ARG A 6 -8.79 2.43 -3.25
N THR A 7 -8.79 1.68 -4.35
CA THR A 7 -7.70 1.77 -5.35
C THR A 7 -7.86 3.02 -6.21
N SER A 8 -6.75 3.51 -6.78
CA SER A 8 -6.77 4.73 -7.61
C SER A 8 -7.63 4.57 -8.87
N ALA A 9 -8.12 5.68 -9.42
CA ALA A 9 -8.89 5.66 -10.67
C ALA A 9 -8.13 4.98 -11.81
N SER A 10 -6.81 5.18 -11.91
CA SER A 10 -5.97 4.51 -12.90
C SER A 10 -5.90 3.00 -12.68
N PHE A 11 -5.82 2.54 -11.43
CA PHE A 11 -5.83 1.12 -11.12
C PHE A 11 -7.20 0.47 -11.40
N GLN A 12 -8.29 1.19 -11.14
CA GLN A 12 -9.64 0.75 -11.52
C GLN A 12 -9.78 0.59 -13.03
N ARG A 13 -9.23 1.53 -13.82
CA ARG A 13 -9.16 1.43 -15.29
C ARG A 13 -8.32 0.24 -15.74
N PHE A 14 -7.18 -0.04 -15.08
CA PHE A 14 -6.40 -1.25 -15.34
C PHE A 14 -7.22 -2.52 -15.12
N ILE A 15 -7.99 -2.58 -14.03
CA ILE A 15 -8.87 -3.72 -13.72
C ILE A 15 -9.95 -3.91 -14.80
N SER A 16 -10.56 -2.83 -15.30
CA SER A 16 -11.67 -2.90 -16.26
C SER A 16 -11.21 -3.10 -17.71
N ASP A 17 -10.17 -2.38 -18.13
CA ASP A 17 -9.83 -2.25 -19.54
C ASP A 17 -8.79 -3.28 -20.01
N ALA A 18 -8.06 -3.89 -19.08
CA ALA A 18 -7.00 -4.86 -19.38
C ALA A 18 -7.16 -6.16 -18.56
N PRO A 19 -8.29 -6.88 -18.69
CA PRO A 19 -8.64 -8.01 -17.81
C PRO A 19 -7.62 -9.15 -17.82
N ASP A 20 -7.01 -9.46 -18.96
CA ASP A 20 -6.01 -10.53 -19.07
C ASP A 20 -4.69 -10.14 -18.39
N HIS A 21 -4.26 -8.88 -18.54
CA HIS A 21 -3.09 -8.34 -17.84
C HIS A 21 -3.34 -8.30 -16.33
N LYS A 22 -4.53 -7.89 -15.91
CA LYS A 22 -4.97 -7.94 -14.51
C LYS A 22 -4.91 -9.36 -13.95
N ALA A 23 -5.41 -10.35 -14.68
CA ALA A 23 -5.38 -11.74 -14.23
C ALA A 23 -3.95 -12.24 -13.99
N ALA A 24 -3.04 -12.02 -14.96
CA ALA A 24 -1.63 -12.39 -14.82
C ALA A 24 -0.94 -11.64 -13.66
N TRP A 25 -1.17 -10.33 -13.55
CA TRP A 25 -0.61 -9.51 -12.46
C TRP A 25 -1.08 -9.98 -11.08
N PHE A 26 -2.38 -10.24 -10.93
CA PHE A 26 -2.95 -10.65 -9.64
C PHE A 26 -2.45 -12.03 -9.23
N GLN A 27 -2.31 -12.96 -10.18
CA GLN A 27 -1.70 -14.26 -9.91
C GLN A 27 -0.26 -14.09 -9.40
N ALA A 28 0.54 -13.24 -10.04
CA ALA A 28 1.92 -12.99 -9.61
C ALA A 28 1.99 -12.37 -8.21
N VAL A 29 1.19 -11.33 -7.93
CA VAL A 29 1.15 -10.67 -6.61
C VAL A 29 0.72 -11.64 -5.52
N GLN A 30 -0.30 -12.47 -5.75
CA GLN A 30 -0.75 -13.47 -4.79
C GLN A 30 0.33 -14.54 -4.52
N ALA A 31 0.99 -15.02 -5.58
CA ALA A 31 2.06 -16.01 -5.44
C ALA A 31 3.27 -15.44 -4.67
N LEU A 32 3.67 -14.19 -4.93
CA LEU A 32 4.73 -13.51 -4.20
C LEU A 32 4.38 -13.33 -2.73
N GLY A 33 3.13 -12.95 -2.42
CA GLY A 33 2.65 -12.84 -1.05
C GLY A 33 2.68 -14.18 -0.31
N ALA A 34 2.18 -15.24 -0.94
CA ALA A 34 2.16 -16.59 -0.37
C ALA A 34 3.55 -17.21 -0.17
N ALA A 35 4.53 -16.83 -0.99
CA ALA A 35 5.90 -17.32 -0.88
C ALA A 35 6.70 -16.63 0.24
N SER A 36 6.24 -15.48 0.73
CA SER A 36 6.93 -14.75 1.79
C SER A 36 6.73 -15.41 3.15
N THR A 37 7.79 -15.40 3.96
CA THR A 37 7.76 -15.90 5.35
C THR A 37 7.25 -14.86 6.34
N LEU A 38 7.10 -13.61 5.92
CA LEU A 38 6.58 -12.54 6.77
C LEU A 38 5.05 -12.63 6.86
N ASP A 39 4.51 -12.42 8.06
CA ASP A 39 3.06 -12.26 8.19
C ASP A 39 2.57 -10.93 7.59
N VAL A 40 1.27 -10.87 7.28
CA VAL A 40 0.65 -9.69 6.67
C VAL A 40 0.78 -8.44 7.55
N LYS A 41 0.73 -8.59 8.88
CA LYS A 41 0.87 -7.47 9.82
C LYS A 41 2.25 -6.81 9.72
N THR A 42 3.28 -7.61 9.42
CA THR A 42 4.66 -7.15 9.21
C THR A 42 4.85 -6.62 7.79
N GLN A 43 4.28 -7.28 6.78
CA GLN A 43 4.46 -6.89 5.37
C GLN A 43 3.80 -5.57 5.02
N SER A 44 2.56 -5.33 5.48
CA SER A 44 1.82 -4.13 5.10
C SER A 44 2.56 -2.81 5.40
N PRO A 45 3.10 -2.57 6.62
CA PRO A 45 3.87 -1.35 6.89
C PRO A 45 5.17 -1.28 6.08
N ILE A 46 5.86 -2.41 5.84
CA ILE A 46 7.04 -2.45 4.97
C ILE A 46 6.68 -1.98 3.55
N TYR A 47 5.57 -2.50 3.02
CA TYR A 47 5.12 -2.16 1.68
C TYR A 47 4.70 -0.68 1.56
N ILE A 48 4.03 -0.13 2.58
CA ILE A 48 3.71 1.31 2.65
C ILE A 48 5.00 2.16 2.60
N GLY A 49 6.03 1.78 3.36
CA GLY A 49 7.33 2.46 3.32
C GLY A 49 7.99 2.41 1.95
N ILE A 50 7.90 1.27 1.25
CA ILE A 50 8.39 1.11 -0.13
C ILE A 50 7.61 2.01 -1.10
N LEU A 51 6.28 2.04 -1.02
CA LEU A 51 5.46 2.93 -1.86
C LEU A 51 5.82 4.40 -1.62
N ALA A 52 6.02 4.81 -0.37
CA ALA A 52 6.46 6.15 -0.03
C ALA A 52 7.84 6.47 -0.62
N ALA A 53 8.81 5.57 -0.49
CA ALA A 53 10.16 5.71 -1.07
C ALA A 53 10.14 5.80 -2.60
N LEU A 54 9.25 5.07 -3.27
CA LEU A 54 9.07 5.08 -4.72
C LEU A 54 8.13 6.20 -5.21
N ARG A 55 7.57 7.00 -4.30
CA ARG A 55 6.58 8.06 -4.61
C ARG A 55 5.34 7.54 -5.34
N LEU A 56 4.94 6.30 -5.04
CA LEU A 56 3.76 5.64 -5.59
C LEU A 56 2.51 5.93 -4.74
N GLU A 57 2.24 7.22 -4.52
CA GLU A 57 1.23 7.70 -3.57
C GLU A 57 -0.19 7.19 -3.86
N SER A 58 -0.51 6.96 -5.13
CA SER A 58 -1.85 6.48 -5.54
C SER A 58 -2.23 5.10 -4.98
N GLY A 59 -1.25 4.30 -4.55
CA GLY A 59 -1.47 3.00 -3.91
C GLY A 59 -1.52 3.05 -2.38
N ILE A 60 -1.11 4.16 -1.76
CA ILE A 60 -0.89 4.25 -0.31
C ILE A 60 -2.19 4.06 0.46
N GLY A 61 -3.26 4.76 0.07
CA GLY A 61 -4.54 4.70 0.80
C GLY A 61 -5.12 3.29 0.88
N PHE A 62 -4.98 2.50 -0.20
CA PHE A 62 -5.41 1.11 -0.22
C PHE A 62 -4.64 0.25 0.79
N HIS A 63 -3.29 0.33 0.77
CA HIS A 63 -2.47 -0.48 1.66
C HIS A 63 -2.50 -0.01 3.13
N VAL A 64 -2.77 1.26 3.38
CA VAL A 64 -3.04 1.77 4.74
C VAL A 64 -4.32 1.13 5.30
N MET A 65 -5.38 1.02 4.50
CA MET A 65 -6.62 0.39 4.93
C MET A 65 -6.47 -1.10 5.18
N GLU A 66 -5.71 -1.78 4.32
CA GLU A 66 -5.30 -3.15 4.54
C GLU A 66 -4.55 -3.29 5.87
N ALA A 67 -3.49 -2.50 6.09
CA ALA A 67 -2.72 -2.50 7.34
C ALA A 67 -3.61 -2.24 8.58
N LYS A 68 -4.53 -1.26 8.51
CA LYS A 68 -5.51 -0.96 9.57
C LYS A 68 -6.40 -2.18 9.86
N SER A 69 -6.88 -2.87 8.83
CA SER A 69 -7.69 -4.10 9.01
C SER A 69 -6.93 -5.25 9.66
N HIS A 70 -5.59 -5.23 9.57
CA HIS A 70 -4.68 -6.17 10.24
C HIS A 70 -4.14 -5.64 11.58
N GLY A 71 -4.71 -4.55 12.10
CA GLY A 71 -4.43 -4.02 13.44
C GLY A 71 -3.24 -3.06 13.51
N ALA A 72 -2.78 -2.49 12.39
CA ALA A 72 -1.83 -1.38 12.43
C ALA A 72 -2.47 -0.14 13.08
N SER A 73 -1.72 0.51 13.96
CA SER A 73 -2.09 1.79 14.56
C SER A 73 -1.72 2.96 13.64
N ARG A 74 -2.24 4.15 13.96
CA ARG A 74 -1.88 5.39 13.26
C ARG A 74 -0.37 5.67 13.34
N ASP A 75 0.22 5.39 14.49
CA ASP A 75 1.66 5.56 14.72
C ASP A 75 2.48 4.56 13.89
N ASP A 76 2.01 3.33 13.73
CA ASP A 76 2.65 2.35 12.84
C ASP A 76 2.70 2.85 11.39
N ILE A 77 1.64 3.52 10.91
CA ILE A 77 1.59 4.11 9.56
C ILE A 77 2.60 5.26 9.41
N ILE A 78 2.69 6.14 10.41
CA ILE A 78 3.67 7.23 10.43
C ILE A 78 5.09 6.66 10.42
N SER A 79 5.36 5.68 11.28
CA SER A 79 6.65 5.00 11.35
C SER A 79 6.99 4.30 10.03
N ALA A 80 6.05 3.62 9.39
CA ALA A 80 6.24 2.98 8.10
C ALA A 80 6.69 3.96 7.00
N VAL A 81 6.00 5.10 6.87
CA VAL A 81 6.34 6.15 5.90
C VAL A 81 7.71 6.74 6.21
N LEU A 82 7.99 7.08 7.48
CA LEU A 82 9.22 7.77 7.87
C LEU A 82 10.43 6.85 7.97
N THR A 83 10.25 5.52 8.01
CA THR A 83 11.36 4.55 8.00
C THR A 83 12.25 4.73 6.76
N GLY A 84 11.66 5.12 5.62
CA GLY A 84 12.42 5.38 4.39
C GLY A 84 13.21 6.70 4.39
N LEU A 85 12.96 7.63 5.32
CA LEU A 85 13.52 8.99 5.29
C LEU A 85 15.05 9.04 5.23
N PRO A 86 15.81 8.24 6.00
CA PRO A 86 17.28 8.26 5.93
C PRO A 86 17.85 7.76 4.60
N ALA A 87 17.18 6.81 3.95
CA ALA A 87 17.69 6.14 2.74
C ALA A 87 17.18 6.78 1.44
N ALA A 88 15.90 7.16 1.41
CA ALA A 88 15.21 7.72 0.24
C ALA A 88 15.12 9.26 0.27
N GLY A 89 15.51 9.88 1.38
CA GLY A 89 15.44 11.34 1.57
C GLY A 89 14.03 11.87 1.80
N ASN A 90 13.88 13.20 1.79
CA ASN A 90 12.63 13.88 2.14
C ASN A 90 11.45 13.60 1.19
N GLY A 91 11.68 12.93 0.05
CA GLY A 91 10.64 12.55 -0.89
C GLY A 91 9.54 11.69 -0.26
N VAL A 92 9.85 10.94 0.82
CA VAL A 92 8.85 10.12 1.54
C VAL A 92 7.80 10.95 2.27
N ILE A 93 8.08 12.22 2.59
CA ILE A 93 7.19 13.04 3.43
C ILE A 93 5.85 13.31 2.73
N SER A 94 5.82 13.35 1.40
CA SER A 94 4.58 13.57 0.65
C SER A 94 3.55 12.44 0.85
N ALA A 95 4.01 11.24 1.23
CA ALA A 95 3.13 10.12 1.57
C ALA A 95 2.36 10.30 2.88
N LEU A 96 2.79 11.18 3.80
CA LEU A 96 2.14 11.35 5.10
C LEU A 96 0.68 11.81 4.97
N GLY A 97 0.39 12.77 4.09
CA GLY A 97 -0.97 13.26 3.86
C GLY A 97 -1.91 12.15 3.40
N PRO A 98 -1.67 11.56 2.21
CA PRO A 98 -2.49 10.45 1.69
C PRO A 98 -2.60 9.26 2.64
N ALA A 99 -1.56 8.94 3.39
CA ALA A 99 -1.59 7.84 4.36
C ALA A 99 -2.50 8.15 5.56
N LEU A 100 -2.38 9.34 6.15
CA LEU A 100 -3.16 9.73 7.31
C LEU A 100 -4.62 10.01 6.95
N ASP A 101 -4.87 10.64 5.80
CA ASP A 101 -6.24 10.86 5.31
C ASP A 101 -6.97 9.53 5.10
N ALA A 102 -6.28 8.52 4.56
CA ALA A 102 -6.85 7.19 4.40
C ALA A 102 -7.10 6.49 5.73
N PHE A 103 -6.18 6.60 6.71
CA PHE A 103 -6.31 5.98 8.02
C PHE A 103 -7.45 6.61 8.84
N ASP A 104 -7.52 7.94 8.84
CA ASP A 104 -8.42 8.75 9.67
C ASP A 104 -9.84 8.84 9.03
N GLY A 105 -9.95 8.80 7.70
CA GLY A 105 -11.21 8.92 6.94
C GLY A 105 -12.05 7.65 6.82
N ALA A 106 -11.79 6.62 7.63
CA ALA A 106 -12.50 5.34 7.60
C ALA A 106 -13.19 5.03 8.93
#